data_AF-A0A8S1LIM5-F1
#
_entry.id   AF-A0A8S1LIM5-F1
#
_cell.length_a   1.000
_cell.length_b   1.000
_cell.length_c   1.000
_cell.angle_alpha   90.00
_cell.angle_beta   90.00
_cell.angle_gamma   90.00
#
_symmetry.space_group_name_H-M   'P 1'
#
loop_
_entity.id
_entity.type
_entity.pdbx_description
1 polymer ?
#
loop_
_entity_poly.entity_id
_entity_poly.type
_entity_poly.pdbx_seq_one_letter_code
_entity_poly.pdbx_strand_id
1 'polypeptide(L)'
;MKKIATNLSDYQFAGQGQLLKYIQTLREVEQNSIIHKLQKYDIKQLYHVYQQFKAKIVQMTPYETIKCLEFDGKDEEIGFTTIAEGKLAIVLSAQQNISLLDIQLPSHKCLFQLYCERIWSLQNIIKQRCGKCLPILIFIMTTNINHDMITSFFQDKNHFGLQEDQIFFIQQDKLPLLSMDGQILFSSEFQISDESIGNGYIYLNQSVLDTMKFLGITILHLCSIENVLCKFGDPIWIGAFIRNQLYFSAKCVQKRSVDENLGIIVNQFNQGLQYKEYDEISYNDLVKKDKNGSLVNSDGIIGQVLCSLDYAIELCCNYKKHILSNFHIRQKKCTYFDYITSRQIKPMQQPNALKFELTYYEAIPYCPIQQFGLFRVKREDEYAPILNSSNESKDTIHTARQAYMYRDQKWMSQLGFEVNSEFEISPKLTYFGEGLEEATKKQIKNKLQIPLILHSEKQIRTVRVNSVHNQQPQSSPNKYSSQTVNTQSFLQQKMSIHQSLNHLKQPITNSLVTPTNNQSFQLSGRKSIDQKPNRQTDYYHRPNLNQLNKPIYYVPNTYYLPKK
;
A
#
# COMPACT_ATOMS: atom_id res chain seq x y z
N MET A 1 -18.47 3.63 -4.69
CA MET A 1 -19.45 3.94 -5.77
C MET A 1 -20.76 3.21 -5.54
N LYS A 2 -21.79 3.86 -4.97
CA LYS A 2 -23.11 3.21 -4.75
C LYS A 2 -24.28 4.09 -5.19
N LYS A 3 -25.18 3.42 -5.95
CA LYS A 3 -26.53 3.77 -6.41
C LYS A 3 -26.63 4.88 -7.47
N ILE A 4 -26.25 4.53 -8.70
CA ILE A 4 -27.14 4.76 -9.84
C ILE A 4 -27.79 3.40 -10.07
N ALA A 5 -29.11 3.29 -9.96
CA ALA A 5 -29.79 2.05 -10.29
C ALA A 5 -29.63 1.83 -11.79
N THR A 6 -28.64 1.03 -12.20
CA THR A 6 -28.52 0.60 -13.58
C THR A 6 -29.76 -0.25 -13.89
N ASN A 7 -30.57 0.23 -14.84
CA ASN A 7 -31.67 -0.57 -15.36
C ASN A 7 -31.07 -1.74 -16.15
N LEU A 8 -31.68 -2.93 -16.11
CA LEU A 8 -31.26 -4.06 -16.93
C LEU A 8 -31.24 -3.70 -18.43
N SER A 9 -32.00 -2.69 -18.86
CA SER A 9 -31.90 -2.11 -20.21
C SER A 9 -30.51 -1.54 -20.54
N ASP A 10 -29.77 -1.05 -19.55
CA ASP A 10 -28.44 -0.48 -19.74
C ASP A 10 -27.41 -1.56 -20.06
N TYR A 11 -27.61 -2.75 -19.50
CA TYR A 11 -26.83 -3.95 -19.85
C TYR A 11 -27.10 -4.39 -21.29
N GLN A 12 -28.35 -4.31 -21.75
CA GLN A 12 -28.69 -4.56 -23.15
C GLN A 12 -27.98 -3.57 -24.09
N PHE A 13 -27.99 -2.27 -23.75
CA PHE A 13 -27.27 -1.23 -24.51
C PHE A 13 -25.76 -1.47 -24.55
N ALA A 14 -25.17 -1.90 -23.44
CA ALA A 14 -23.75 -2.25 -23.32
C ALA A 14 -23.37 -3.61 -23.94
N GLY A 15 -24.25 -4.17 -24.79
CA GLY A 15 -23.99 -5.42 -25.50
C GLY A 15 -24.04 -6.69 -24.63
N GLN A 16 -24.59 -6.63 -23.42
CA GLN A 16 -24.70 -7.77 -22.48
C GLN A 16 -26.00 -8.56 -22.63
N GLY A 17 -26.63 -8.56 -23.81
CA GLY A 17 -27.92 -9.22 -24.01
C GLY A 17 -27.90 -10.73 -23.78
N GLN A 18 -26.78 -11.40 -24.08
CA GLN A 18 -26.63 -12.84 -23.84
C GLN A 18 -26.53 -13.16 -22.34
N LEU A 19 -25.87 -12.29 -21.57
CA LEU A 19 -25.84 -12.39 -20.11
C LEU A 19 -27.27 -12.33 -19.53
N LEU A 20 -28.09 -11.40 -20.00
CA LEU A 20 -29.48 -11.27 -19.51
C LEU A 20 -30.32 -12.51 -19.82
N LYS A 21 -30.16 -13.10 -21.01
CA LYS A 21 -30.81 -14.37 -21.37
C LYS A 21 -30.36 -15.52 -20.49
N TYR A 22 -29.05 -15.61 -20.22
CA TYR A 22 -28.51 -16.63 -19.33
C TYR A 22 -29.06 -16.50 -17.91
N ILE A 23 -29.14 -15.29 -17.36
CA ILE A 23 -29.73 -15.07 -16.03
C ILE A 23 -31.16 -15.62 -16.00
N GLN A 24 -31.97 -15.40 -17.03
CA GLN A 24 -33.34 -15.90 -17.10
C GLN A 24 -33.46 -17.44 -17.06
N THR A 25 -32.40 -18.20 -17.38
CA THR A 25 -32.43 -19.66 -17.29
C THR A 25 -32.13 -20.20 -15.89
N LEU A 26 -31.66 -19.34 -14.97
CA LEU A 26 -31.31 -19.72 -13.59
C LEU A 26 -32.54 -19.76 -12.68
N ARG A 27 -32.42 -20.35 -11.48
CA ARG A 27 -33.52 -20.27 -10.50
C ARG A 27 -33.54 -18.87 -9.87
N GLU A 28 -34.69 -18.50 -9.35
CA GLU A 28 -34.97 -17.15 -8.82
C GLU A 28 -33.92 -16.66 -7.79
N VAL A 29 -33.43 -17.56 -6.93
CA VAL A 29 -32.42 -17.24 -5.93
C VAL A 29 -31.09 -16.82 -6.58
N GLU A 30 -30.64 -17.55 -7.60
CA GLU A 30 -29.41 -17.21 -8.32
C GLU A 30 -29.59 -15.95 -9.16
N GLN A 31 -30.75 -15.80 -9.81
CA GLN A 31 -31.10 -14.60 -10.57
C GLN A 31 -30.98 -13.34 -9.71
N ASN A 32 -31.64 -13.35 -8.55
CA ASN A 32 -31.65 -12.22 -7.62
C ASN A 32 -30.25 -11.88 -7.12
N SER A 33 -29.43 -12.90 -6.84
CA SER A 33 -28.04 -12.72 -6.42
C SER A 33 -27.19 -12.01 -7.49
N ILE A 34 -27.28 -12.47 -8.75
CA ILE A 34 -26.53 -11.89 -9.87
C ILE A 34 -27.03 -10.48 -10.17
N ILE A 35 -28.35 -10.27 -10.25
CA ILE A 35 -28.95 -8.95 -10.53
C ILE A 35 -28.54 -7.94 -9.46
N HIS A 36 -28.58 -8.32 -8.18
CA HIS A 36 -28.14 -7.45 -7.09
C HIS A 36 -26.65 -7.07 -7.20
N LYS A 37 -25.80 -7.96 -7.76
CA LYS A 37 -24.40 -7.65 -8.06
C LYS A 37 -24.27 -6.70 -9.26
N LEU A 38 -25.00 -6.95 -10.34
CA LEU A 38 -25.02 -6.10 -11.54
C LEU A 38 -25.50 -4.67 -11.25
N GLN A 39 -26.49 -4.49 -10.37
CA GLN A 39 -26.99 -3.17 -9.96
C GLN A 39 -25.94 -2.30 -9.25
N LYS A 40 -24.79 -2.87 -8.86
CA LYS A 40 -23.68 -2.11 -8.25
C LYS A 40 -22.72 -1.55 -9.28
N TYR A 41 -22.75 -2.04 -10.52
CA TYR A 41 -21.85 -1.59 -11.58
C TYR A 41 -22.52 -0.52 -12.44
N ASP A 42 -21.75 0.51 -12.79
CA ASP A 42 -22.11 1.46 -13.83
C ASP A 42 -21.71 0.90 -15.19
N ILE A 43 -22.55 0.03 -15.75
CA ILE A 43 -22.23 -0.67 -17.00
C ILE A 43 -22.10 0.27 -18.20
N LYS A 44 -22.85 1.38 -18.24
CA LYS A 44 -22.75 2.37 -19.31
C LYS A 44 -21.35 2.96 -19.37
N GLN A 45 -20.81 3.28 -18.21
CA GLN A 45 -19.48 3.80 -18.07
C GLN A 45 -18.40 2.77 -18.41
N LEU A 46 -18.49 1.56 -17.85
CA LEU A 46 -17.54 0.49 -18.18
C LEU A 46 -17.53 0.20 -19.69
N TYR A 47 -18.71 0.21 -20.32
CA TYR A 47 -18.83 0.07 -21.77
C TYR A 47 -18.19 1.23 -22.52
N HIS A 48 -18.37 2.48 -22.08
CA HIS A 48 -17.73 3.65 -22.70
C HIS A 48 -16.19 3.55 -22.65
N VAL A 49 -15.63 3.22 -21.48
CA VAL A 49 -14.19 3.01 -21.30
C VAL A 49 -13.70 1.87 -22.20
N TYR A 50 -14.44 0.75 -22.25
CA TYR A 50 -14.11 -0.37 -23.13
C TYR A 50 -14.09 0.03 -24.61
N GLN A 51 -15.06 0.84 -25.06
CA GLN A 51 -15.08 1.36 -26.43
C GLN A 51 -13.89 2.27 -26.72
N GLN A 52 -13.51 3.14 -25.78
CA GLN A 52 -12.30 3.96 -25.90
C GLN A 52 -11.03 3.09 -25.99
N PHE A 53 -10.94 2.04 -25.18
CA PHE A 53 -9.84 1.08 -25.24
C PHE A 53 -9.76 0.36 -26.60
N LYS A 54 -10.90 -0.10 -27.14
CA LYS A 54 -10.97 -0.72 -28.49
C LYS A 54 -10.58 0.27 -29.60
N ALA A 55 -10.97 1.54 -29.46
CA ALA A 55 -10.68 2.59 -30.42
C ALA A 55 -9.28 3.20 -30.27
N LYS A 56 -8.53 2.85 -29.21
CA LYS A 56 -7.27 3.52 -28.85
C LYS A 56 -6.23 3.35 -29.95
N ILE A 57 -6.08 4.39 -30.77
CA ILE A 57 -4.90 4.61 -31.61
C ILE A 57 -3.91 5.35 -30.72
N VAL A 58 -2.76 4.73 -30.44
CA VAL A 58 -1.68 5.41 -29.72
C VAL A 58 -1.09 6.47 -30.64
N GLN A 59 -1.60 7.70 -30.55
CA GLN A 59 -0.96 8.85 -31.17
C GLN A 59 0.20 9.30 -30.27
N MET A 60 1.41 9.21 -30.81
CA MET A 60 2.59 9.77 -30.16
C MET A 60 2.51 11.29 -30.22
N THR A 61 2.06 11.90 -29.13
CA THR A 61 2.11 13.34 -28.93
C THR A 61 3.44 13.72 -28.26
N PRO A 62 4.11 14.79 -28.71
CA PRO A 62 5.32 15.28 -28.04
C PRO A 62 5.06 15.68 -26.59
N TYR A 63 6.08 15.51 -25.76
CA TYR A 63 6.04 15.89 -24.35
C TYR A 63 7.41 16.34 -23.84
N GLU A 64 7.39 17.07 -22.74
CA GLU A 64 8.56 17.52 -22.01
C GLU A 64 8.67 16.83 -20.65
N THR A 65 9.89 16.71 -20.13
CA THR A 65 10.10 16.16 -18.78
C THR A 65 9.76 17.17 -17.71
N ILE A 66 9.22 16.69 -16.60
CA ILE A 66 9.03 17.52 -15.41
C ILE A 66 10.35 17.59 -14.65
N LYS A 67 10.77 18.81 -14.31
CA LYS A 67 11.95 19.03 -13.47
C LYS A 67 11.60 18.70 -12.02
N CYS A 68 12.54 18.05 -11.34
CA CYS A 68 12.43 17.85 -9.90
C CYS A 68 12.55 19.19 -9.16
N LEU A 69 11.76 19.33 -8.09
CA LEU A 69 11.89 20.40 -7.11
C LEU A 69 12.94 20.02 -6.06
N GLU A 70 13.56 21.04 -5.49
CA GLU A 70 14.55 20.89 -4.44
C GLU A 70 13.92 21.02 -3.04
N PHE A 71 14.49 20.29 -2.10
CA PHE A 71 14.21 20.45 -0.68
C PHE A 71 14.95 21.67 -0.12
N ASP A 72 14.33 22.34 0.84
CA ASP A 72 14.89 23.47 1.60
C ASP A 72 15.04 23.10 3.08
N GLY A 73 15.99 23.72 3.78
CA GLY A 73 16.24 23.46 5.19
C GLY A 73 15.02 23.72 6.10
N LYS A 74 14.10 24.61 5.70
CA LYS A 74 12.87 24.91 6.45
C LYS A 74 11.79 23.84 6.32
N ASP A 75 11.87 23.00 5.28
CA ASP A 75 10.83 22.00 5.00
C ASP A 75 10.68 21.02 6.16
N GLU A 76 11.79 20.64 6.78
CA GLU A 76 11.77 19.71 7.89
C GLU A 76 10.90 20.21 9.06
N GLU A 77 11.08 21.47 9.48
CA GLU A 77 10.33 22.07 10.58
C GLU A 77 8.84 22.25 10.25
N ILE A 78 8.54 22.67 9.01
CA ILE A 78 7.15 22.77 8.51
C ILE A 78 6.48 21.40 8.55
N GLY A 79 7.15 20.35 8.09
CA GLY A 79 6.65 18.99 8.11
C GLY A 79 6.41 18.47 9.52
N PHE A 80 7.40 18.61 10.41
CA PHE A 80 7.27 18.19 11.81
C PHE A 80 6.06 18.85 12.49
N THR A 81 5.92 20.18 12.32
CA THR A 81 4.80 20.94 12.89
C THR A 81 3.45 20.48 12.33
N THR A 82 3.36 20.32 11.02
CA THR A 82 2.15 19.85 10.33
C THR A 82 1.69 18.48 10.86
N ILE A 83 2.63 17.54 10.98
CA ILE A 83 2.31 16.19 11.45
C ILE A 83 1.95 16.23 12.94
N ALA A 84 2.64 17.04 13.75
CA ALA A 84 2.34 17.21 15.17
C ALA A 84 0.89 17.66 15.43
N GLU A 85 0.34 18.46 14.51
CA GLU A 85 -1.03 18.97 14.53
C GLU A 85 -2.07 17.98 13.95
N GLY A 86 -1.65 16.76 13.62
CA GLY A 86 -2.55 15.69 13.16
C GLY A 86 -3.16 15.96 11.78
N LYS A 87 -2.44 16.70 10.91
CA LYS A 87 -2.88 17.07 9.56
C LYS A 87 -2.57 16.01 8.48
N LEU A 88 -1.75 15.01 8.81
CA LEU A 88 -1.34 13.94 7.91
C LEU A 88 -2.18 12.67 8.14
N ALA A 89 -2.66 12.07 7.04
CA ALA A 89 -3.07 10.67 7.00
C ALA A 89 -2.17 9.87 6.07
N ILE A 90 -1.83 8.64 6.45
CA ILE A 90 -1.16 7.67 5.57
C ILE A 90 -2.24 6.76 5.00
N VAL A 91 -2.32 6.65 3.67
CA VAL A 91 -3.20 5.70 2.98
C VAL A 91 -2.34 4.61 2.36
N LEU A 92 -2.47 3.40 2.91
CA LEU A 92 -1.63 2.26 2.59
C LEU A 92 -2.43 1.23 1.78
N SER A 93 -2.07 1.05 0.52
CA SER A 93 -2.65 0.00 -0.33
C SER A 93 -2.04 -1.37 0.02
N ALA A 94 -2.87 -2.25 0.58
CA ALA A 94 -2.54 -3.64 0.92
C ALA A 94 -3.34 -4.61 0.03
N GLN A 95 -3.25 -4.42 -1.29
CA GLN A 95 -3.97 -5.25 -2.27
C GLN A 95 -3.45 -6.68 -2.32
N GLN A 96 -2.14 -6.86 -2.16
CA GLN A 96 -1.50 -8.16 -2.10
C GLN A 96 -1.29 -8.61 -0.66
N ASN A 97 -1.27 -9.92 -0.42
CA ASN A 97 -0.95 -10.50 0.90
C ASN A 97 0.55 -10.42 1.24
N ILE A 98 1.33 -9.68 0.46
CA ILE A 98 2.75 -9.36 0.72
C ILE A 98 2.92 -8.68 2.07
N SER A 99 1.90 -7.97 2.54
CA SER A 99 1.90 -7.24 3.81
C SER A 99 2.12 -8.11 5.05
N LEU A 100 1.74 -9.39 4.98
CA LEU A 100 1.91 -10.37 6.06
C LEU A 100 3.24 -11.11 5.97
N LEU A 101 4.03 -10.90 4.92
CA LEU A 101 5.27 -11.64 4.70
C LEU A 101 6.36 -11.23 5.69
N ASP A 102 7.01 -12.24 6.25
CA ASP A 102 8.34 -12.15 6.81
C ASP A 102 9.35 -12.20 5.65
N ILE A 103 10.06 -11.10 5.45
CA ILE A 103 11.12 -10.99 4.43
C ILE A 103 12.45 -11.57 4.88
N GLN A 104 12.45 -12.32 5.99
CA GLN A 104 13.59 -13.00 6.59
C GLN A 104 14.70 -12.05 7.04
N LEU A 105 14.33 -10.83 7.42
CA LEU A 105 15.25 -9.99 8.19
C LEU A 105 15.63 -10.72 9.49
N PRO A 106 16.81 -10.44 10.08
CA PRO A 106 17.21 -10.99 11.37
C PRO A 106 16.11 -11.02 12.46
N SER A 107 15.23 -10.01 12.50
CA SER A 107 14.13 -9.91 13.46
C SER A 107 12.89 -10.75 13.13
N HIS A 108 12.80 -11.28 11.90
CA HIS A 108 11.62 -11.98 11.37
C HIS A 108 10.32 -11.17 11.42
N LYS A 109 10.41 -9.83 11.47
CA LYS A 109 9.25 -8.94 11.46
C LYS A 109 8.57 -8.95 10.10
N CYS A 110 7.24 -9.00 10.10
CA CYS A 110 6.48 -8.78 8.88
C CYS A 110 6.51 -7.30 8.47
N LEU A 111 6.15 -7.02 7.21
CA LEU A 111 6.15 -5.65 6.68
C LEU A 111 5.26 -4.69 7.46
N PHE A 112 4.05 -5.10 7.85
CA PHE A 112 3.19 -4.26 8.68
C PHE A 112 3.85 -3.86 10.01
N GLN A 113 4.54 -4.79 10.67
CA GLN A 113 5.24 -4.48 11.91
C GLN A 113 6.36 -3.46 11.68
N LEU A 114 7.18 -3.62 10.63
CA LEU A 114 8.24 -2.66 10.30
C LEU A 114 7.68 -1.25 10.05
N TYR A 115 6.53 -1.16 9.38
CA TYR A 115 5.92 0.13 9.03
C TYR A 115 5.25 0.79 10.23
N CYS A 116 4.50 0.03 11.04
CA CYS A 116 3.91 0.55 12.27
C CYS A 116 4.98 1.02 13.26
N GLU A 117 6.09 0.28 13.40
CA GLU A 117 7.20 0.69 14.25
C GLU A 117 7.92 1.94 13.70
N ARG A 118 8.01 2.11 12.39
CA ARG A 118 8.57 3.33 11.76
C ARG A 118 7.69 4.55 12.03
N ILE A 119 6.37 4.41 11.89
CA ILE A 119 5.39 5.46 12.22
C ILE A 119 5.44 5.78 13.72
N TRP A 120 5.56 4.76 14.58
CA TRP A 120 5.72 4.95 16.01
C TRP A 120 6.95 5.80 16.35
N SER A 121 8.10 5.52 15.73
CA SER A 121 9.32 6.31 15.91
C SER A 121 9.17 7.75 15.42
N LEU A 122 8.55 7.95 14.26
CA LEU A 122 8.24 9.28 13.75
C LEU A 122 7.42 10.09 14.76
N GLN A 123 6.35 9.52 15.31
CA GLN A 123 5.51 10.18 16.32
C GLN A 123 6.30 10.55 17.57
N ASN A 124 7.23 9.69 18.00
CA ASN A 124 8.08 9.99 19.15
C ASN A 124 9.06 11.13 18.87
N ILE A 125 9.69 11.15 17.69
CA ILE A 125 10.60 12.23 17.28
C ILE A 125 9.83 13.55 17.21
N ILE A 126 8.64 13.55 16.59
CA ILE A 126 7.76 14.72 16.54
C ILE A 126 7.42 15.19 17.95
N LYS A 127 7.02 14.27 18.86
CA LYS A 127 6.69 14.62 20.24
C LYS A 127 7.88 15.22 20.98
N GLN A 128 9.10 14.71 20.77
CA GLN A 128 10.31 15.25 21.38
C GLN A 128 10.65 16.65 20.84
N ARG A 129 10.51 16.87 19.53
CA ARG A 129 10.88 18.13 18.86
C ARG A 129 9.82 19.22 19.05
N CYS A 130 8.54 18.87 18.95
CA CYS A 130 7.42 19.81 18.97
C CYS A 130 6.70 19.87 20.33
N GLY A 131 7.08 19.04 21.31
CA GLY A 131 6.42 18.92 22.62
C GLY A 131 5.06 18.21 22.58
N LYS A 132 4.50 17.99 21.39
CA LYS A 132 3.22 17.31 21.14
C LYS A 132 3.29 16.51 19.85
N CYS A 133 2.46 15.47 19.75
CA CYS A 133 2.18 14.79 18.49
C CYS A 133 0.78 14.19 18.59
N LEU A 134 -0.16 14.66 17.76
CA LEU A 134 -1.40 13.93 17.56
C LEU A 134 -1.11 12.62 16.80
N PRO A 135 -1.90 11.56 17.00
CA PRO A 135 -1.70 10.31 16.28
C PRO A 135 -1.81 10.49 14.76
N ILE A 136 -0.83 9.94 14.04
CA ILE A 136 -0.85 9.86 12.58
C ILE A 136 -1.87 8.78 12.21
N LEU A 137 -2.92 9.18 11.48
CA LEU A 137 -3.97 8.25 11.10
C LEU A 137 -3.53 7.40 9.91
N ILE A 138 -3.80 6.10 9.99
CA ILE A 138 -3.42 5.11 8.97
C ILE A 138 -4.70 4.49 8.41
N PHE A 139 -4.90 4.66 7.11
CA PHE A 139 -6.00 4.07 6.36
C PHE A 139 -5.47 2.92 5.50
N ILE A 140 -5.77 1.69 5.91
CA ILE A 140 -5.32 0.48 5.22
C ILE A 140 -6.38 0.05 4.23
N MET A 141 -6.08 0.19 2.94
CA MET A 141 -6.95 -0.26 1.86
C MET A 141 -6.74 -1.74 1.56
N THR A 142 -7.77 -2.55 1.79
CA THR A 142 -7.76 -4.00 1.58
C THR A 142 -8.67 -4.41 0.41
N THR A 143 -8.57 -5.66 -0.01
CA THR A 143 -9.51 -6.31 -0.92
C THR A 143 -10.56 -7.09 -0.13
N ASN A 144 -11.63 -7.53 -0.78
CA ASN A 144 -12.60 -8.45 -0.18
C ASN A 144 -12.00 -9.84 0.15
N ILE A 145 -10.86 -10.20 -0.44
CA ILE A 145 -10.22 -11.51 -0.23
C ILE A 145 -9.38 -11.49 1.05
N ASN A 146 -8.79 -10.35 1.38
CA ASN A 146 -7.85 -10.24 2.49
C ASN A 146 -8.29 -9.32 3.63
N HIS A 147 -9.47 -8.70 3.56
CA HIS A 147 -9.97 -7.77 4.59
C HIS A 147 -10.01 -8.43 5.97
N ASP A 148 -10.73 -9.55 6.10
CA ASP A 148 -10.92 -10.24 7.40
C ASP A 148 -9.59 -10.76 7.95
N MET A 149 -8.71 -11.24 7.07
CA MET A 149 -7.37 -11.72 7.42
C MET A 149 -6.50 -10.59 7.97
N ILE A 150 -6.46 -9.44 7.30
CA ILE A 150 -5.65 -8.29 7.71
C ILE A 150 -6.20 -7.67 8.99
N THR A 151 -7.52 -7.46 9.08
CA THR A 151 -8.15 -6.89 10.28
C THR A 151 -7.91 -7.75 11.51
N SER A 152 -8.13 -9.07 11.41
CA SER A 152 -7.84 -10.02 12.50
C SER A 152 -6.36 -10.03 12.87
N PHE A 153 -5.47 -9.99 11.88
CA PHE A 153 -4.02 -9.96 12.14
C PHE A 153 -3.58 -8.72 12.92
N PHE A 154 -4.15 -7.54 12.63
CA PHE A 154 -3.88 -6.34 13.41
C PHE A 154 -4.39 -6.45 14.85
N GLN A 155 -5.58 -7.02 15.06
CA GLN A 155 -6.14 -7.27 16.38
C GLN A 155 -5.26 -8.23 17.18
N ASP A 156 -4.87 -9.37 16.59
CA ASP A 156 -4.02 -10.40 17.20
C ASP A 156 -2.64 -9.86 17.58
N LYS A 157 -2.14 -8.87 16.84
CA LYS A 157 -0.84 -8.22 17.08
C LYS A 157 -0.94 -6.96 17.91
N ASN A 158 -2.11 -6.69 18.52
CA ASN A 158 -2.38 -5.48 19.30
C ASN A 158 -1.92 -4.21 18.56
N HIS A 159 -2.28 -4.13 17.28
CA HIS A 159 -1.97 -3.01 16.38
C HIS A 159 -0.48 -2.66 16.33
N PHE A 160 0.41 -3.62 16.58
CA PHE A 160 1.87 -3.44 16.62
C PHE A 160 2.34 -2.36 17.61
N GLY A 161 1.56 -2.10 18.66
CA GLY A 161 1.84 -1.06 19.67
C GLY A 161 1.35 0.34 19.30
N LEU A 162 0.65 0.49 18.18
CA LEU A 162 -0.14 1.68 17.87
C LEU A 162 -1.48 1.63 18.62
N GLN A 163 -2.06 2.80 18.88
CA GLN A 163 -3.45 2.95 19.37
C GLN A 163 -4.44 2.44 18.33
N GLU A 164 -5.44 1.67 18.77
CA GLU A 164 -6.47 1.09 17.88
C GLU A 164 -7.20 2.15 17.05
N ASP A 165 -7.52 3.30 17.65
CA ASP A 165 -8.27 4.39 17.03
C ASP A 165 -7.47 5.21 16.00
N GLN A 166 -6.21 4.86 15.75
CA GLN A 166 -5.40 5.44 14.67
C GLN A 166 -5.45 4.64 13.37
N ILE A 167 -6.02 3.42 13.38
CA ILE A 167 -6.03 2.52 12.21
C ILE A 167 -7.45 2.35 11.69
N PHE A 168 -7.64 2.67 10.41
CA PHE A 168 -8.91 2.55 9.70
C PHE A 168 -8.76 1.57 8.55
N PHE A 169 -9.68 0.61 8.44
CA PHE A 169 -9.68 -0.34 7.33
C PHE A 169 -10.69 0.08 6.27
N ILE A 170 -10.25 0.14 5.01
CA ILE A 170 -11.10 0.46 3.87
C ILE A 170 -11.13 -0.76 2.94
N GLN A 171 -12.23 -1.50 2.95
CA GLN A 171 -12.44 -2.54 1.95
C GLN A 171 -12.82 -1.92 0.60
N GLN A 172 -12.03 -2.19 -0.44
CA GLN A 172 -12.27 -1.66 -1.78
C GLN A 172 -13.53 -2.24 -2.43
N ASP A 173 -14.25 -1.41 -3.20
CA ASP A 173 -15.26 -1.88 -4.15
C ASP A 173 -14.58 -2.64 -5.30
N LYS A 174 -15.39 -3.41 -6.04
CA LYS A 174 -14.95 -4.23 -7.17
C LYS A 174 -15.62 -3.83 -8.47
N LEU A 175 -14.96 -4.13 -9.58
CA LEU A 175 -15.50 -4.03 -10.92
C LEU A 175 -15.45 -5.39 -11.63
N PRO A 176 -16.40 -5.68 -12.53
CA PRO A 176 -16.41 -6.94 -13.25
C PRO A 176 -15.22 -7.01 -14.22
N LEU A 177 -14.69 -8.22 -14.39
CA LEU A 177 -13.79 -8.51 -15.51
C LEU A 177 -14.62 -8.65 -16.78
N LEU A 178 -14.10 -8.11 -17.89
CA LEU A 178 -14.70 -8.29 -19.21
C LEU A 178 -13.87 -9.24 -20.07
N SER A 179 -14.49 -9.94 -21.00
CA SER A 179 -13.78 -10.63 -22.08
C SER A 179 -13.14 -9.63 -23.04
N MET A 180 -12.31 -10.10 -23.96
CA MET A 180 -11.75 -9.27 -25.05
C MET A 180 -12.84 -8.68 -25.96
N ASP A 181 -14.05 -9.27 -25.95
CA ASP A 181 -15.24 -8.81 -26.67
C ASP A 181 -16.20 -8.01 -25.77
N GLY A 182 -15.76 -7.66 -24.55
CA GLY A 182 -16.47 -6.76 -23.66
C GLY A 182 -17.59 -7.42 -22.87
N GLN A 183 -17.70 -8.75 -22.86
CA GLN A 183 -18.74 -9.48 -22.10
C GLN A 183 -18.31 -9.68 -20.64
N ILE A 184 -19.23 -9.52 -19.69
CA ILE A 184 -18.93 -9.79 -18.27
C ILE A 184 -18.58 -11.27 -18.07
N LEU A 185 -17.45 -11.51 -17.41
CA LEU A 185 -16.95 -12.84 -17.12
C LEU A 185 -17.53 -13.39 -15.80
N PHE A 186 -17.69 -14.71 -15.76
CA PHE A 186 -18.12 -15.46 -14.59
C PHE A 186 -16.97 -16.33 -14.07
N SER A 187 -16.80 -16.46 -12.76
CA SER A 187 -15.82 -17.38 -12.16
C SER A 187 -16.42 -18.78 -11.99
N SER A 188 -17.74 -18.85 -11.81
CA SER A 188 -18.55 -20.07 -11.76
C SER A 188 -19.95 -19.76 -12.29
N GLU A 189 -20.79 -20.78 -12.42
CA GLU A 189 -22.16 -20.68 -12.95
C GLU A 189 -22.97 -19.50 -12.37
N PHE A 190 -22.81 -19.21 -11.08
CA PHE A 190 -23.60 -18.18 -10.39
C PHE A 190 -22.80 -16.99 -9.88
N GLN A 191 -21.53 -16.89 -10.25
CA GLN A 191 -20.62 -15.89 -9.69
C GLN A 191 -19.92 -15.09 -10.77
N ILE A 192 -20.16 -13.78 -10.82
CA ILE A 192 -19.41 -12.85 -11.66
C ILE A 192 -17.96 -12.79 -11.17
N SER A 193 -17.01 -12.87 -12.11
CA SER A 193 -15.59 -12.56 -11.88
C SER A 193 -15.41 -11.06 -11.71
N ASP A 194 -15.02 -10.62 -10.51
CA ASP A 194 -14.78 -9.22 -10.20
C ASP A 194 -13.52 -9.02 -9.35
N GLU A 195 -12.83 -7.92 -9.56
CA GLU A 195 -11.60 -7.57 -8.86
C GLU A 195 -11.64 -6.16 -8.30
N SER A 196 -10.79 -5.89 -7.30
CA SER A 196 -10.68 -4.57 -6.68
C SER A 196 -10.27 -3.50 -7.70
N ILE A 197 -10.83 -2.30 -7.54
CA ILE A 197 -10.62 -1.17 -8.44
C ILE A 197 -9.15 -0.73 -8.53
N GLY A 198 -8.35 -0.92 -7.48
CA GLY A 198 -6.96 -0.47 -7.45
C GLY A 198 -6.74 0.65 -6.45
N ASN A 199 -5.50 1.13 -6.35
CA ASN A 199 -5.10 2.03 -5.27
C ASN A 199 -5.72 3.44 -5.43
N GLY A 200 -6.08 3.84 -6.65
CA GLY A 200 -6.86 5.04 -6.93
C GLY A 200 -8.29 5.06 -6.37
N TYR A 201 -8.78 3.93 -5.83
CA TYR A 201 -10.11 3.85 -5.21
C TYR A 201 -10.33 4.89 -4.09
N ILE A 202 -9.25 5.35 -3.43
CA ILE A 202 -9.34 6.40 -2.41
C ILE A 202 -10.04 7.66 -2.94
N TYR A 203 -9.80 8.05 -4.20
CA TYR A 203 -10.43 9.22 -4.82
C TYR A 203 -11.91 9.03 -5.15
N LEU A 204 -12.43 7.80 -5.04
CA LEU A 204 -13.85 7.51 -5.27
C LEU A 204 -14.65 7.34 -3.98
N ASN A 205 -13.98 7.36 -2.83
CA ASN A 205 -14.59 7.06 -1.54
C ASN A 205 -14.91 8.34 -0.76
N GLN A 206 -15.98 9.02 -1.17
CA GLN A 206 -16.46 10.26 -0.53
C GLN A 206 -16.59 10.11 0.99
N SER A 207 -17.14 9.00 1.49
CA SER A 207 -17.30 8.79 2.93
C SER A 207 -15.98 8.77 3.68
N VAL A 208 -14.94 8.16 3.11
CA VAL A 208 -13.60 8.15 3.71
C VAL A 208 -12.99 9.56 3.66
N LEU A 209 -13.10 10.26 2.52
CA LEU A 209 -12.58 11.62 2.38
C LEU A 209 -13.27 12.62 3.32
N ASP A 210 -14.59 12.51 3.47
CA ASP A 210 -15.37 13.32 4.43
C ASP A 210 -14.97 12.99 5.88
N THR A 211 -14.69 11.72 6.18
CA THR A 211 -14.18 11.29 7.49
C THR A 211 -12.81 11.89 7.76
N MET A 212 -11.88 11.85 6.79
CA MET A 212 -10.57 12.50 6.89
C MET A 212 -10.72 13.99 7.16
N LYS A 213 -11.63 14.67 6.44
CA LYS A 213 -11.91 16.10 6.61
C LYS A 213 -12.42 16.41 8.02
N PHE A 214 -13.37 15.61 8.51
CA PHE A 214 -13.91 15.71 9.87
C PHE A 214 -12.83 15.53 10.94
N LEU A 215 -11.84 14.65 10.70
CA LEU A 215 -10.71 14.40 11.60
C LEU A 215 -9.60 15.46 11.52
N GLY A 216 -9.77 16.48 10.67
CA GLY A 216 -8.85 17.60 10.52
C GLY A 216 -7.64 17.32 9.64
N ILE A 217 -7.66 16.21 8.89
CA ILE A 217 -6.62 15.85 7.92
C ILE A 217 -6.64 16.84 6.77
N THR A 218 -5.48 17.22 6.26
CA THR A 218 -5.33 18.07 5.08
C THR A 218 -4.42 17.45 4.02
N ILE A 219 -3.56 16.50 4.38
CA ILE A 219 -2.58 15.86 3.49
C ILE A 219 -2.71 14.34 3.57
N LEU A 220 -2.78 13.70 2.42
CA LEU A 220 -2.78 12.26 2.25
C LEU A 220 -1.40 11.82 1.73
N HIS A 221 -0.72 10.95 2.46
CA HIS A 221 0.42 10.20 1.95
C HIS A 221 -0.04 8.85 1.42
N LEU A 222 -0.17 8.75 0.10
CA LEU A 222 -0.63 7.57 -0.62
C LEU A 222 0.58 6.69 -0.99
N CYS A 223 0.56 5.43 -0.57
CA CYS A 223 1.65 4.49 -0.80
C CYS A 223 1.17 3.04 -0.95
N SER A 224 2.05 2.16 -1.41
CA SER A 224 1.83 0.70 -1.47
C SER A 224 2.70 0.00 -0.42
N ILE A 225 2.20 -1.13 0.10
CA ILE A 225 2.94 -1.96 1.07
C ILE A 225 4.22 -2.56 0.47
N GLU A 226 4.32 -2.65 -0.85
CA GLU A 226 5.39 -3.38 -1.55
C GLU A 226 6.79 -2.77 -1.36
N ASN A 227 6.89 -1.46 -1.07
CA ASN A 227 8.18 -0.79 -0.88
C ASN A 227 8.67 -0.84 0.57
N VAL A 228 9.58 -1.77 0.84
CA VAL A 228 10.16 -2.06 2.15
C VAL A 228 10.93 -0.87 2.76
N LEU A 229 11.44 0.02 1.90
CA LEU A 229 12.18 1.22 2.27
C LEU A 229 11.32 2.49 2.38
N CYS A 230 9.99 2.41 2.22
CA CYS A 230 9.12 3.59 2.22
C CYS A 230 9.28 4.46 3.49
N LYS A 231 9.50 5.76 3.29
CA LYS A 231 9.66 6.75 4.37
C LYS A 231 8.30 7.33 4.76
N PHE A 232 7.54 6.57 5.55
CA PHE A 232 6.17 6.90 5.94
C PHE A 232 6.06 8.22 6.72
N GLY A 233 5.44 9.22 6.09
CA GLY A 233 5.20 10.51 6.71
C GLY A 233 6.45 11.39 6.74
N ASP A 234 7.28 11.30 5.70
CA ASP A 234 8.50 12.08 5.53
C ASP A 234 8.30 13.59 5.77
N PRO A 235 8.79 14.14 6.91
CA PRO A 235 8.57 15.55 7.24
C PRO A 235 9.16 16.50 6.20
N ILE A 236 10.32 16.15 5.62
CA ILE A 236 10.99 17.01 4.62
C ILE A 236 10.12 17.12 3.36
N TRP A 237 9.54 16.01 2.89
CA TRP A 237 8.67 16.04 1.72
C TRP A 237 7.33 16.73 1.99
N ILE A 238 6.75 16.52 3.16
CA ILE A 238 5.51 17.21 3.57
C ILE A 238 5.73 18.71 3.69
N GLY A 239 6.86 19.14 4.26
CA GLY A 239 7.20 20.55 4.32
C GLY A 239 7.39 21.18 2.95
N ALA A 240 8.11 20.50 2.06
CA ALA A 240 8.28 20.96 0.68
C ALA A 240 6.94 21.05 -0.06
N PHE A 241 6.03 20.10 0.18
CA PHE A 241 4.68 20.10 -0.38
C PHE A 241 3.90 21.35 0.04
N ILE A 242 3.97 21.73 1.32
CA ILE A 242 3.28 22.91 1.87
C ILE A 242 3.94 24.20 1.37
N ARG A 243 5.28 24.29 1.46
CA ARG A 243 6.03 25.48 1.06
C ARG A 243 5.79 25.85 -0.40
N ASN A 244 5.71 24.85 -1.28
CA ASN A 244 5.45 25.04 -2.70
C ASN A 244 3.94 25.10 -3.04
N GLN A 245 3.05 25.06 -2.04
CA GLN A 245 1.59 25.16 -2.22
C GLN A 245 1.04 24.11 -3.20
N LEU A 246 1.53 22.89 -3.10
CA LEU A 246 1.20 21.82 -4.03
C LEU A 246 -0.17 21.20 -3.70
N TYR A 247 -0.85 20.72 -4.74
CA TYR A 247 -2.05 19.87 -4.61
C TYR A 247 -1.69 18.41 -4.72
N PHE A 248 -0.67 18.10 -5.53
CA PHE A 248 -0.24 16.76 -5.81
C PHE A 248 1.28 16.70 -5.93
N SER A 249 1.88 15.66 -5.39
CA SER A 249 3.32 15.44 -5.52
C SER A 249 3.64 13.96 -5.59
N ALA A 250 4.69 13.62 -6.33
CA ALA A 250 5.20 12.26 -6.41
C ALA A 250 6.70 12.22 -6.09
N LYS A 251 7.14 11.12 -5.49
CA LYS A 251 8.57 10.80 -5.42
C LYS A 251 9.03 10.01 -6.64
N CYS A 252 10.25 10.27 -7.06
CA CYS A 252 10.94 9.49 -8.08
C CYS A 252 12.35 9.10 -7.64
N VAL A 253 12.92 8.14 -8.35
CA VAL A 253 14.33 7.77 -8.28
C VAL A 253 14.94 7.82 -9.65
N GLN A 254 16.26 8.00 -9.70
CA GLN A 254 16.99 7.80 -10.95
C GLN A 254 16.84 6.35 -11.42
N LYS A 255 16.39 6.17 -12.67
CA LYS A 255 16.27 4.85 -13.30
C LYS A 255 17.65 4.21 -13.44
N ARG A 256 17.73 2.91 -13.15
CA ARG A 256 18.96 2.09 -13.29
C ARG A 256 19.36 1.90 -14.75
N SER A 257 18.35 1.85 -15.62
CA SER A 257 18.51 1.55 -17.04
C SER A 257 17.27 1.96 -17.82
N VAL A 258 17.38 1.94 -19.15
CA VAL A 258 16.27 2.30 -20.07
C VAL A 258 15.10 1.31 -20.00
N ASP A 259 15.38 0.05 -19.67
CA ASP A 259 14.45 -1.07 -19.56
C ASP A 259 13.86 -1.25 -18.14
N GLU A 260 14.15 -0.33 -17.21
CA GLU A 260 13.52 -0.41 -15.89
C GLU A 260 12.02 -0.04 -15.98
N ASN A 261 11.18 -0.92 -15.43
CA ASN A 261 9.71 -0.84 -15.41
C ASN A 261 9.19 0.20 -14.43
N LEU A 262 9.66 1.43 -14.58
CA LEU A 262 9.17 2.62 -13.88
C LEU A 262 8.59 3.58 -14.90
N GLY A 263 7.32 3.93 -14.71
CA GLY A 263 6.67 5.02 -15.42
C GLY A 263 7.30 6.37 -15.07
N ILE A 264 6.96 7.37 -15.90
CA ILE A 264 7.46 8.74 -15.80
C ILE A 264 6.29 9.73 -15.78
N ILE A 265 6.52 10.93 -15.27
CA ILE A 265 5.56 12.04 -15.37
C ILE A 265 6.10 13.06 -16.35
N VAL A 266 5.24 13.47 -17.29
CA VAL A 266 5.60 14.34 -18.41
C VAL A 266 4.58 15.45 -18.57
N ASN A 267 5.00 16.57 -19.17
CA ASN A 267 4.09 17.60 -19.66
C ASN A 267 3.78 17.31 -21.14
N GLN A 268 2.60 16.78 -21.40
CA GLN A 268 2.10 16.44 -22.72
C GLN A 268 1.54 17.70 -23.40
N PHE A 269 2.02 18.01 -24.61
CA PHE A 269 1.59 19.20 -25.34
C PHE A 269 0.05 19.26 -25.49
N ASN A 270 -0.55 20.39 -25.13
CA ASN A 270 -2.01 20.63 -25.08
C ASN A 270 -2.84 19.70 -24.17
N GLN A 271 -2.21 18.84 -23.36
CA GLN A 271 -2.90 17.91 -22.45
C GLN A 271 -2.44 18.05 -20.98
N GLY A 272 -1.39 18.84 -20.71
CA GLY A 272 -0.88 19.06 -19.37
C GLY A 272 -0.11 17.86 -18.83
N LEU A 273 -0.13 17.67 -17.51
CA LEU A 273 0.59 16.58 -16.87
C LEU A 273 0.01 15.21 -17.24
N GLN A 274 0.86 14.25 -17.53
CA GLN A 274 0.45 12.86 -17.77
C GLN A 274 1.42 11.92 -17.06
N TYR A 275 0.89 10.85 -16.47
CA TYR A 275 1.68 9.69 -16.12
C TYR A 275 1.73 8.76 -17.31
N LYS A 276 2.93 8.35 -17.71
CA LYS A 276 3.14 7.34 -18.75
C LYS A 276 3.71 6.10 -18.11
N GLU A 277 2.99 5.00 -18.25
CA GLU A 277 3.51 3.70 -17.83
C GLU A 277 4.69 3.29 -18.72
N TYR A 278 5.58 2.43 -18.22
CA TYR A 278 6.82 2.10 -18.93
C TYR A 278 6.61 1.52 -20.35
N ASP A 279 5.48 0.85 -20.60
CA ASP A 279 5.09 0.28 -21.89
C ASP A 279 4.37 1.26 -22.82
N GLU A 280 4.05 2.47 -22.33
CA GLU A 280 3.48 3.58 -23.11
C GLU A 280 4.55 4.56 -23.61
N ILE A 281 5.81 4.37 -23.22
CA ILE A 281 6.94 5.22 -23.60
C ILE A 281 7.61 4.62 -24.85
N SER A 282 7.83 5.46 -25.87
CA SER A 282 8.51 5.00 -27.08
C SER A 282 9.98 4.67 -26.80
N TYR A 283 10.54 3.70 -27.53
CA TYR A 283 11.97 3.35 -27.38
C TYR A 283 12.88 4.57 -27.63
N ASN A 284 12.56 5.39 -28.63
CA ASN A 284 13.30 6.62 -28.93
C ASN A 284 13.32 7.59 -27.75
N ASP A 285 12.21 7.70 -27.01
CA ASP A 285 12.14 8.55 -25.82
C ASP A 285 12.84 7.91 -24.62
N LEU A 286 12.82 6.59 -24.48
CA LEU A 286 13.53 5.86 -23.42
C LEU A 286 15.05 6.03 -23.53
N VAL A 287 15.60 5.98 -24.74
CA VAL A 287 17.05 6.09 -24.98
C VAL A 287 17.54 7.53 -25.17
N LYS A 288 16.64 8.51 -25.18
CA LYS A 288 16.96 9.91 -25.41
C LYS A 288 17.93 10.43 -24.36
N LYS A 289 19.03 11.01 -24.82
CA LYS A 289 20.08 11.60 -23.97
C LYS A 289 20.12 13.11 -24.11
N ASP A 290 20.48 13.79 -23.02
CA ASP A 290 20.76 15.22 -23.00
C ASP A 290 22.17 15.51 -23.56
N LYS A 291 22.55 16.80 -23.57
CA LYS A 291 23.86 17.25 -24.04
C LYS A 291 25.04 16.67 -23.25
N ASN A 292 24.79 16.20 -22.02
CA ASN A 292 25.78 15.62 -21.12
C ASN A 292 25.83 14.08 -21.21
N GLY A 293 25.05 13.48 -22.12
CA GLY A 293 24.96 12.03 -22.29
C GLY A 293 24.09 11.31 -21.24
N SER A 294 23.38 12.06 -20.39
CA SER A 294 22.47 11.51 -19.37
C SER A 294 21.09 11.27 -19.95
N LEU A 295 20.37 10.26 -19.43
CA LEU A 295 19.00 9.97 -19.88
C LEU A 295 18.06 11.13 -19.55
N VAL A 296 17.32 11.61 -20.56
CA VAL A 296 16.34 12.69 -20.40
C VAL A 296 15.20 12.25 -19.49
N ASN A 297 14.65 11.05 -19.72
CA ASN A 297 13.56 10.47 -18.93
C ASN A 297 14.10 9.57 -17.80
N SER A 298 14.97 10.13 -16.95
CA SER A 298 15.65 9.38 -15.88
C SER A 298 14.86 9.27 -14.57
N ASP A 299 13.73 9.96 -14.43
CA ASP A 299 12.95 10.02 -13.18
C ASP A 299 11.81 9.01 -13.15
N GLY A 300 12.07 7.81 -12.62
CA GLY A 300 11.06 6.77 -12.46
C GLY A 300 10.24 6.97 -11.18
N ILE A 301 8.91 7.03 -11.27
CA ILE A 301 8.07 7.27 -10.09
C ILE A 301 7.88 6.00 -9.26
N ILE A 302 7.93 6.14 -7.93
CA ILE A 302 8.09 4.99 -7.02
C ILE A 302 6.84 4.64 -6.20
N GLY A 303 5.65 5.08 -6.63
CA GLY A 303 4.40 4.73 -5.93
C GLY A 303 4.22 5.41 -4.57
N GLN A 304 4.93 6.52 -4.33
CA GLN A 304 4.73 7.39 -3.16
C GLN A 304 4.21 8.73 -3.65
N VAL A 305 3.01 9.10 -3.19
CA VAL A 305 2.31 10.33 -3.57
C VAL A 305 1.86 11.12 -2.34
N LEU A 306 2.00 12.45 -2.37
CA LEU A 306 1.25 13.36 -1.50
C LEU A 306 0.11 13.97 -2.29
N CYS A 307 -1.09 13.99 -1.70
CA CYS A 307 -2.27 14.61 -2.27
C CYS A 307 -2.95 15.48 -1.20
N SER A 308 -3.30 16.72 -1.53
CA SER A 308 -4.10 17.53 -0.63
C SER A 308 -5.51 16.95 -0.54
N LEU A 309 -6.10 16.97 0.65
CA LEU A 309 -7.42 16.40 0.85
C LEU A 309 -8.49 17.15 0.04
N ASP A 310 -8.38 18.47 -0.07
CA ASP A 310 -9.33 19.27 -0.86
C ASP A 310 -9.27 18.88 -2.35
N TYR A 311 -8.07 18.65 -2.89
CA TYR A 311 -7.91 18.16 -4.26
C TYR A 311 -8.48 16.74 -4.42
N ALA A 312 -8.26 15.85 -3.46
CA ALA A 312 -8.88 14.51 -3.48
C ALA A 312 -10.42 14.56 -3.44
N ILE A 313 -11.01 15.49 -2.69
CA ILE A 313 -12.47 15.70 -2.63
C ILE A 313 -12.99 16.30 -3.94
N GLU A 314 -12.28 17.27 -4.52
CA GLU A 314 -12.61 17.83 -5.83
C GLU A 314 -12.60 16.75 -6.91
N LEU A 315 -11.54 15.93 -6.93
CA LEU A 315 -11.45 14.75 -7.78
C LEU A 315 -12.66 13.85 -7.57
N CYS A 316 -13.02 13.48 -6.33
CA CYS A 316 -14.18 12.61 -6.07
C CYS A 316 -15.49 13.18 -6.63
N CYS A 317 -15.68 14.50 -6.56
CA CYS A 317 -16.82 15.19 -7.15
C CYS A 317 -16.80 15.14 -8.68
N ASN A 318 -15.61 15.32 -9.28
CA ASN A 318 -15.40 15.31 -10.73
C ASN A 318 -15.43 13.89 -11.31
N TYR A 319 -14.97 12.87 -10.58
CA TYR A 319 -15.11 11.45 -10.93
C TYR A 319 -16.55 11.06 -11.16
N LYS A 320 -17.47 11.52 -10.32
CA LYS A 320 -18.92 11.28 -10.50
C LYS A 320 -19.50 11.94 -11.75
N LYS A 321 -18.86 12.98 -12.30
CA LYS A 321 -19.38 13.77 -13.43
C LYS A 321 -18.70 13.47 -14.76
N HIS A 322 -17.38 13.21 -14.77
CA HIS A 322 -16.57 13.21 -16.00
C HIS A 322 -15.34 12.27 -16.02
N ILE A 323 -14.75 11.86 -14.88
CA ILE A 323 -13.39 11.27 -14.87
C ILE A 323 -13.36 9.72 -14.91
N LEU A 324 -14.47 9.04 -14.65
CA LEU A 324 -14.53 7.58 -14.73
C LEU A 324 -14.38 7.01 -16.17
N SER A 325 -14.05 7.85 -17.16
CA SER A 325 -13.54 7.43 -18.48
C SER A 325 -12.08 6.96 -18.45
N ASN A 326 -11.30 7.28 -17.40
CA ASN A 326 -9.85 7.08 -17.39
C ASN A 326 -9.38 5.82 -16.65
N PHE A 327 -10.23 4.80 -16.51
CA PHE A 327 -9.75 3.51 -16.05
C PHE A 327 -8.65 3.01 -16.99
N HIS A 328 -7.52 2.63 -16.41
CA HIS A 328 -6.53 1.87 -17.14
C HIS A 328 -7.05 0.43 -17.30
N ILE A 329 -7.11 -0.05 -18.54
CA ILE A 329 -7.52 -1.44 -18.83
C ILE A 329 -6.27 -2.30 -18.93
N ARG A 330 -6.07 -3.19 -17.94
CA ARG A 330 -5.02 -4.23 -18.01
C ARG A 330 -5.57 -5.52 -18.60
N GLN A 331 -4.84 -6.08 -19.55
CA GLN A 331 -5.12 -7.41 -20.06
C GLN A 331 -4.52 -8.47 -19.12
N LYS A 332 -5.29 -9.51 -18.80
CA LYS A 332 -4.83 -10.61 -17.94
C LYS A 332 -5.33 -11.97 -18.42
N LYS A 333 -4.68 -13.01 -17.89
CA LYS A 333 -5.13 -14.40 -18.02
C LYS A 333 -6.04 -14.72 -16.84
N CYS A 334 -7.26 -15.16 -17.11
CA CYS A 334 -8.24 -15.55 -16.10
C CYS A 334 -8.98 -16.83 -16.53
N THR A 335 -9.14 -17.78 -15.61
CA THR A 335 -10.07 -18.89 -15.84
C THR A 335 -11.49 -18.40 -15.59
N TYR A 336 -12.40 -18.65 -16.53
CA TYR A 336 -13.79 -18.18 -16.42
C TYR A 336 -14.77 -19.26 -16.86
N PHE A 337 -15.99 -19.21 -16.32
CA PHE A 337 -17.14 -19.99 -16.75
C PHE A 337 -17.79 -19.33 -17.96
N ASP A 338 -17.77 -20.02 -19.11
CA ASP A 338 -18.56 -19.64 -20.27
C ASP A 338 -19.97 -20.20 -20.12
N TYR A 339 -20.90 -19.30 -19.84
CA TYR A 339 -22.31 -19.64 -19.66
C TYR A 339 -23.02 -20.03 -20.97
N ILE A 340 -22.44 -19.75 -22.13
CA ILE A 340 -23.01 -20.17 -23.43
C ILE A 340 -22.73 -21.66 -23.65
N THR A 341 -21.49 -22.09 -23.43
CA THR A 341 -21.10 -23.50 -23.60
C THR A 341 -21.26 -24.33 -22.32
N SER A 342 -21.56 -23.69 -21.19
CA SER A 342 -21.60 -24.29 -19.85
C SER A 342 -20.28 -24.97 -19.47
N ARG A 343 -19.13 -24.35 -19.78
CA ARG A 343 -17.79 -24.91 -19.55
C ARG A 343 -16.85 -23.92 -18.88
N GLN A 344 -15.91 -24.45 -18.10
CA GLN A 344 -14.78 -23.69 -17.59
C GLN A 344 -13.71 -23.53 -18.67
N ILE A 345 -13.41 -22.30 -19.02
CA ILE A 345 -12.40 -21.92 -20.01
C ILE A 345 -11.12 -21.51 -19.28
N LYS A 346 -10.05 -22.25 -19.51
CA LYS A 346 -8.71 -21.89 -19.04
C LYS A 346 -7.92 -21.20 -20.16
N PRO A 347 -7.28 -20.05 -19.90
CA PRO A 347 -6.48 -19.37 -20.90
C PRO A 347 -5.23 -20.19 -21.25
N MET A 348 -4.91 -20.28 -22.54
CA MET A 348 -3.69 -20.94 -23.01
C MET A 348 -2.48 -20.02 -22.91
N GLN A 349 -2.21 -19.20 -23.94
CA GLN A 349 -0.99 -18.39 -24.02
C GLN A 349 -1.25 -16.88 -23.99
N GLN A 350 -2.37 -16.38 -24.52
CA GLN A 350 -2.69 -14.96 -24.55
C GLN A 350 -3.62 -14.55 -23.40
N PRO A 351 -3.60 -13.27 -22.96
CA PRO A 351 -4.63 -12.71 -22.11
C PRO A 351 -6.04 -12.89 -22.71
N ASN A 352 -7.03 -13.15 -21.85
CA ASN A 352 -8.42 -13.39 -22.24
C ASN A 352 -9.43 -12.57 -21.43
N ALA A 353 -8.95 -11.70 -20.54
CA ALA A 353 -9.77 -10.86 -19.69
C ALA A 353 -9.20 -9.45 -19.58
N LEU A 354 -10.10 -8.47 -19.42
CA LEU A 354 -9.84 -7.06 -19.24
C LEU A 354 -10.19 -6.67 -17.80
N LYS A 355 -9.21 -6.14 -17.07
CA LYS A 355 -9.35 -5.60 -15.72
C LYS A 355 -9.36 -4.06 -15.80
N PHE A 356 -10.39 -3.44 -15.24
CA PHE A 356 -10.44 -2.00 -15.03
C PHE A 356 -9.71 -1.66 -13.73
N GLU A 357 -8.74 -0.76 -13.82
CA GLU A 357 -7.91 -0.35 -12.70
C GLU A 357 -7.80 1.17 -12.62
N LEU A 358 -7.83 1.70 -11.39
CA LEU A 358 -7.43 3.05 -11.07
C LEU A 358 -6.19 3.01 -10.19
N THR A 359 -5.21 3.80 -10.56
CA THR A 359 -4.02 4.05 -9.77
C THR A 359 -4.08 5.40 -9.03
N TYR A 360 -3.06 5.72 -8.25
CA TYR A 360 -2.92 7.06 -7.68
C TYR A 360 -2.69 8.14 -8.76
N TYR A 361 -2.22 7.74 -9.94
CA TYR A 361 -1.73 8.63 -10.99
C TYR A 361 -2.82 9.19 -11.90
N GLU A 362 -4.03 8.65 -11.87
CA GLU A 362 -5.20 9.18 -12.60
C GLU A 362 -5.63 10.55 -12.06
N ALA A 363 -5.10 10.96 -10.90
CA ALA A 363 -5.19 12.32 -10.39
C ALA A 363 -4.28 13.32 -11.13
N ILE A 364 -3.21 12.88 -11.79
CA ILE A 364 -2.18 13.77 -12.37
C ILE A 364 -2.73 14.66 -13.50
N PRO A 365 -3.52 14.15 -14.47
CA PRO A 365 -4.04 14.97 -15.58
C PRO A 365 -4.89 16.16 -15.16
N TYR A 366 -5.42 16.15 -13.95
CA TYR A 366 -6.29 17.21 -13.42
C TYR A 366 -5.53 18.20 -12.54
N CYS A 367 -4.27 17.93 -12.22
CA CYS A 367 -3.47 18.78 -11.36
C CYS A 367 -2.88 19.91 -12.21
N PRO A 368 -3.07 21.19 -11.83
CA PRO A 368 -2.36 22.28 -12.49
C PRO A 368 -0.85 22.09 -12.38
N ILE A 369 -0.13 22.36 -13.47
CA ILE A 369 1.33 22.13 -13.56
C ILE A 369 2.07 22.86 -12.43
N GLN A 370 1.63 24.07 -12.09
CA GLN A 370 2.25 24.93 -11.05
C GLN A 370 2.03 24.40 -9.63
N GLN A 371 1.05 23.51 -9.43
CA GLN A 371 0.68 22.92 -8.14
C GLN A 371 1.10 21.44 -8.05
N PHE A 372 1.87 20.95 -9.03
CA PHE A 372 2.47 19.65 -9.02
C PHE A 372 3.96 19.73 -8.65
N GLY A 373 4.42 18.81 -7.79
CA GLY A 373 5.84 18.71 -7.46
C GLY A 373 6.38 17.29 -7.64
N LEU A 374 7.49 17.17 -8.35
CA LEU A 374 8.25 15.94 -8.46
C LEU A 374 9.50 16.05 -7.57
N PHE A 375 9.76 15.06 -6.73
CA PHE A 375 10.92 15.07 -5.84
C PHE A 375 11.77 13.82 -6.01
N ARG A 376 13.04 14.01 -6.36
CA ARG A 376 14.00 12.92 -6.51
C ARG A 376 14.57 12.54 -5.15
N VAL A 377 14.50 11.24 -4.81
CA VAL A 377 15.09 10.68 -3.60
C VAL A 377 16.19 9.67 -3.93
N LYS A 378 17.01 9.34 -2.94
CA LYS A 378 18.03 8.30 -3.06
C LYS A 378 17.37 6.93 -3.04
N ARG A 379 17.59 6.14 -4.09
CA ARG A 379 16.98 4.82 -4.25
C ARG A 379 17.34 3.90 -3.08
N GLU A 380 18.62 3.85 -2.75
CA GLU A 380 19.14 2.98 -1.70
C GLU A 380 18.61 3.31 -0.30
N ASP A 381 18.03 4.51 -0.13
CA ASP A 381 17.43 4.91 1.13
C ASP A 381 15.91 4.67 1.14
N GLU A 382 15.22 4.89 0.00
CA GLU A 382 13.75 5.01 -0.05
C GLU A 382 13.01 4.07 -1.01
N TYR A 383 13.70 3.24 -1.82
CA TYR A 383 13.04 2.38 -2.81
C TYR A 383 13.65 0.99 -2.95
N ALA A 384 12.95 0.00 -2.40
CA ALA A 384 13.20 -1.42 -2.65
C ALA A 384 11.86 -2.19 -2.65
N PRO A 385 11.21 -2.31 -3.83
CA PRO A 385 9.89 -2.90 -3.93
C PRO A 385 9.94 -4.44 -4.02
N ILE A 386 8.84 -5.08 -3.65
CA ILE A 386 8.58 -6.51 -3.88
C ILE A 386 7.46 -6.61 -4.93
N LEU A 387 7.85 -6.76 -6.19
CA LEU A 387 6.93 -6.83 -7.34
C LEU A 387 6.98 -8.19 -8.04
N ASN A 388 8.11 -8.88 -7.93
CA ASN A 388 8.41 -10.08 -8.70
C ASN A 388 8.50 -11.33 -7.82
N SER A 389 8.28 -12.50 -8.44
CA SER A 389 8.45 -13.80 -7.78
C SER A 389 9.90 -14.03 -7.37
N SER A 390 10.14 -14.90 -6.38
CA SER A 390 11.48 -15.20 -5.85
C SER A 390 12.47 -15.77 -6.88
N ASN A 391 12.00 -16.23 -8.03
CA ASN A 391 12.85 -16.77 -9.10
C ASN A 391 13.44 -15.68 -10.01
N GLU A 392 12.95 -14.44 -9.90
CA GLU A 392 13.45 -13.30 -10.67
C GLU A 392 14.70 -12.69 -10.03
N SER A 393 15.46 -11.94 -10.83
CA SER A 393 16.72 -11.33 -10.38
C SER A 393 16.57 -9.94 -9.72
N LYS A 394 15.40 -9.30 -9.86
CA LYS A 394 15.15 -7.91 -9.43
C LYS A 394 13.79 -7.79 -8.74
N ASP A 395 13.69 -6.86 -7.80
CA ASP A 395 12.44 -6.44 -7.15
C ASP A 395 11.67 -7.63 -6.52
N THR A 396 12.42 -8.55 -5.92
CA THR A 396 11.93 -9.73 -5.20
C THR A 396 12.04 -9.53 -3.70
N ILE A 397 11.47 -10.47 -2.93
CA ILE A 397 11.62 -10.51 -1.47
C ILE A 397 13.11 -10.52 -1.04
N HIS A 398 13.96 -11.23 -1.77
CA HIS A 398 15.38 -11.33 -1.48
C HIS A 398 16.11 -10.00 -1.72
N THR A 399 15.85 -9.34 -2.86
CA THR A 399 16.48 -8.05 -3.15
C THR A 399 16.00 -6.95 -2.20
N ALA A 400 14.72 -6.99 -1.78
CA ALA A 400 14.18 -6.04 -0.81
C ALA A 400 14.81 -6.21 0.57
N ARG A 401 14.97 -7.46 1.03
CA ARG A 401 15.68 -7.80 2.27
C ARG A 401 17.13 -7.30 2.25
N GLN A 402 17.85 -7.57 1.17
CA GLN A 402 19.23 -7.10 1.00
C GLN A 402 19.33 -5.57 1.03
N ALA A 403 18.43 -4.88 0.33
CA ALA A 403 18.40 -3.42 0.31
C ALA A 403 18.12 -2.82 1.70
N TYR A 404 17.21 -3.42 2.48
CA TYR A 404 16.94 -3.00 3.86
C TYR A 404 18.17 -3.10 4.75
N MET A 405 18.84 -4.27 4.75
CA MET A 405 20.06 -4.47 5.53
C MET A 405 21.20 -3.55 5.06
N TYR A 406 21.34 -3.35 3.74
CA TYR A 406 22.36 -2.47 3.19
C TYR A 406 22.19 -1.02 3.64
N ARG A 407 20.95 -0.50 3.68
CA ARG A 407 20.65 0.83 4.20
C ARG A 407 21.08 0.95 5.67
N ASP A 408 20.74 -0.04 6.48
CA ASP A 408 21.05 -0.04 7.91
C ASP A 408 22.58 -0.15 8.16
N GLN A 409 23.28 -0.97 7.38
CA GLN A 409 24.74 -1.05 7.37
C GLN A 409 25.37 0.29 6.98
N LYS A 410 24.85 0.94 5.92
CA LYS A 410 25.31 2.26 5.47
C LYS A 410 25.23 3.30 6.59
N TRP A 411 24.13 3.34 7.36
CA TRP A 411 24.01 4.24 8.51
C TRP A 411 25.07 3.98 9.59
N MET A 412 25.37 2.71 9.87
CA MET A 412 26.42 2.35 10.84
C MET A 412 27.83 2.68 10.33
N SER A 413 28.11 2.44 9.05
CA SER A 413 29.39 2.78 8.43
C SER A 413 29.67 4.28 8.46
N GLN A 414 28.64 5.12 8.33
CA GLN A 414 28.76 6.58 8.48
C GLN A 414 29.16 7.00 9.90
N LEU A 415 28.88 6.18 10.91
CA LEU A 415 29.30 6.37 12.30
C LEU A 415 30.66 5.73 12.61
N GLY A 416 31.35 5.18 11.59
CA GLY A 416 32.67 4.57 11.73
C GLY A 416 32.67 3.10 12.15
N PHE A 417 31.53 2.41 12.06
CA PHE A 417 31.44 0.98 12.34
C PHE A 417 31.64 0.12 11.09
N GLU A 418 32.39 -0.98 11.21
CA GLU A 418 32.45 -2.01 10.17
C GLU A 418 31.40 -3.11 10.43
N VAL A 419 30.49 -3.29 9.49
CA VAL A 419 29.41 -4.30 9.57
C VAL A 419 29.60 -5.33 8.45
N ASN A 420 30.19 -6.48 8.79
CA ASN A 420 30.56 -7.53 7.82
C ASN A 420 29.58 -8.73 7.83
N SER A 421 28.40 -8.58 8.43
CA SER A 421 27.37 -9.63 8.54
C SER A 421 26.00 -9.08 8.20
N GLU A 422 24.99 -9.97 8.12
CA GLU A 422 23.59 -9.54 8.13
C GLU A 422 23.34 -8.64 9.33
N PHE A 423 22.65 -7.53 9.10
CA PHE A 423 22.48 -6.50 10.11
C PHE A 423 21.17 -5.76 9.87
N GLU A 424 20.44 -5.53 10.97
CA GLU A 424 19.17 -4.84 10.95
C GLU A 424 19.13 -3.82 12.10
N ILE A 425 18.60 -2.64 11.81
CA ILE A 425 18.24 -1.65 12.80
C ILE A 425 16.72 -1.65 12.94
N SER A 426 16.26 -1.86 14.18
CA SER A 426 14.85 -1.83 14.51
C SER A 426 14.26 -0.45 14.23
N PRO A 427 13.11 -0.33 13.54
CA PRO A 427 12.48 0.98 13.32
C PRO A 427 12.13 1.70 14.62
N LYS A 428 11.87 0.99 15.74
CA LYS A 428 11.71 1.58 17.08
C LYS A 428 12.93 2.36 17.62
N LEU A 429 14.12 2.12 17.06
CA LEU A 429 15.34 2.82 17.48
C LEU A 429 15.56 4.11 16.67
N THR A 430 15.30 4.05 15.37
CA THR A 430 15.47 5.16 14.44
C THR A 430 14.37 5.13 13.39
N TYR A 431 13.79 6.29 13.10
CA TYR A 431 12.85 6.46 12.00
C TYR A 431 13.56 6.34 10.65
N PHE A 432 14.69 7.05 10.49
CA PHE A 432 15.40 7.13 9.22
C PHE A 432 16.91 7.43 9.34
N GLY A 433 17.56 6.90 10.36
CA GLY A 433 19.02 6.97 10.60
C GLY A 433 19.43 7.96 11.69
N GLU A 434 18.54 8.86 12.12
CA GLU A 434 18.80 9.78 13.21
C GLU A 434 18.89 9.07 14.58
N GLY A 435 19.59 9.70 15.54
CA GLY A 435 19.72 9.20 16.92
C GLY A 435 20.68 8.00 17.10
N LEU A 436 21.21 7.44 16.02
CA LEU A 436 22.09 6.27 16.06
C LEU A 436 23.44 6.56 16.74
N GLU A 437 23.98 7.77 16.63
CA GLU A 437 25.21 8.15 17.34
C GLU A 437 25.02 8.00 18.86
N GLU A 438 23.96 8.58 19.42
CA GLU A 438 23.66 8.47 20.86
C GLU A 438 23.38 7.03 21.28
N ALA A 439 22.62 6.30 20.47
CA ALA A 439 22.31 4.88 20.73
C ALA A 439 23.57 4.00 20.78
N THR A 440 24.60 4.35 20.01
CA THR A 440 25.81 3.54 19.84
C THR A 440 26.99 4.02 20.69
N LYS A 441 26.92 5.21 21.32
CA LYS A 441 27.97 5.79 22.19
C LYS A 441 28.51 4.82 23.26
N LYS A 442 27.66 3.96 23.84
CA LYS A 442 28.10 2.95 24.83
C LYS A 442 28.84 1.77 24.20
N GLN A 443 28.56 1.43 22.95
CA GLN A 443 29.22 0.34 22.21
C GLN A 443 30.58 0.79 21.65
N ILE A 444 30.71 2.07 21.25
CA ILE A 444 31.98 2.69 20.82
C ILE A 444 33.05 2.60 21.90
N LYS A 445 32.69 2.81 23.18
CA LYS A 445 33.66 2.77 24.30
C LYS A 445 34.28 1.40 24.57
N ASN A 446 33.64 0.30 24.14
CA ASN A 446 34.01 -1.04 24.58
C ASN A 446 34.57 -1.95 23.47
N LYS A 447 34.77 -1.47 22.22
CA LYS A 447 35.20 -2.29 21.06
C LYS A 447 34.39 -3.61 20.93
N LEU A 448 33.09 -3.55 21.23
CA LEU A 448 32.24 -4.74 21.22
C LEU A 448 31.71 -5.03 19.81
N GLN A 449 31.64 -6.32 19.48
CA GLN A 449 30.98 -6.86 18.30
C GLN A 449 29.55 -6.31 18.21
N ILE A 450 29.20 -5.76 17.04
CA ILE A 450 27.88 -5.20 16.77
C ILE A 450 26.87 -6.37 16.71
N PRO A 451 25.73 -6.31 17.41
CA PRO A 451 24.70 -7.35 17.32
C PRO A 451 24.17 -7.49 15.89
N LEU A 452 23.64 -8.67 15.54
CA LEU A 452 22.91 -8.91 14.29
C LEU A 452 21.69 -7.96 14.15
N ILE A 453 21.13 -7.52 15.29
CA ILE A 453 20.03 -6.55 15.35
C ILE A 453 20.31 -5.47 16.39
N LEU A 454 20.17 -4.21 16.00
CA LEU A 454 20.22 -3.08 16.92
C LEU A 454 18.79 -2.71 17.37
N HIS A 455 18.47 -3.00 18.63
CA HIS A 455 17.21 -2.65 19.28
C HIS A 455 17.42 -1.61 20.39
N SER A 456 16.35 -0.88 20.73
CA SER A 456 16.31 -0.01 21.92
C SER A 456 16.25 -0.81 23.24
N GLU A 457 15.85 -2.09 23.18
CA GLU A 457 15.79 -3.00 24.32
C GLU A 457 17.08 -3.84 24.44
N LYS A 458 17.57 -4.01 25.68
CA LYS A 458 18.87 -4.60 26.06
C LYS A 458 19.06 -6.10 25.74
N GLN A 459 18.68 -6.59 24.56
CA GLN A 459 18.96 -7.96 24.14
C GLN A 459 19.83 -7.99 22.88
N ILE A 460 21.15 -7.98 23.11
CA ILE A 460 22.17 -8.25 22.09
C ILE A 460 22.34 -9.78 22.06
N ARG A 461 21.82 -10.46 21.03
CA ARG A 461 22.24 -11.83 20.70
C ARG A 461 23.53 -11.73 19.87
N THR A 462 24.69 -11.99 20.47
CA THR A 462 25.99 -12.08 19.78
C THR A 462 26.22 -13.48 19.22
N VAL A 463 26.73 -13.58 17.98
CA VAL A 463 27.24 -14.83 17.39
C VAL A 463 28.74 -14.69 17.20
N ARG A 464 29.51 -15.66 17.74
CA ARG A 464 30.97 -15.70 17.58
C ARG A 464 31.32 -16.10 16.14
N VAL A 465 32.10 -15.27 15.45
CA VAL A 465 32.87 -15.71 14.27
C VAL A 465 34.29 -15.96 14.76
N ASN A 466 34.78 -17.19 14.58
CA ASN A 466 36.15 -17.55 14.94
C ASN A 466 37.13 -16.75 14.07
N SER A 467 37.99 -15.97 14.73
CA SER A 467 39.14 -15.35 14.10
C SER A 467 40.11 -16.44 13.63
N VAL A 468 40.31 -16.56 12.33
CA VAL A 468 41.40 -17.35 11.76
C VAL A 468 42.70 -16.66 12.13
N HIS A 469 43.44 -17.22 13.09
CA HIS A 469 44.83 -16.85 13.30
C HIS A 469 45.67 -17.48 12.19
N ASN A 470 46.38 -16.61 11.46
CA ASN A 470 47.50 -16.97 10.60
C ASN A 470 48.50 -17.81 11.40
N GLN A 471 48.56 -19.11 11.10
CA GLN A 471 49.72 -19.93 11.41
C GLN A 471 50.44 -20.22 10.09
N GLN A 472 51.70 -19.79 10.04
CA GLN A 472 52.64 -20.14 8.97
C GLN A 472 52.78 -21.66 8.86
N PRO A 473 52.91 -22.23 7.65
CA PRO A 473 53.09 -23.67 7.49
C PRO A 473 54.54 -24.05 7.77
N GLN A 474 54.77 -24.80 8.85
CA GLN A 474 55.94 -25.65 8.97
C GLN A 474 55.69 -27.02 8.33
N SER A 475 56.75 -27.56 7.76
CA SER A 475 56.80 -28.64 6.79
C SER A 475 56.75 -30.06 7.37
N SER A 476 56.16 -30.97 6.57
CA SER A 476 56.45 -32.41 6.37
C SER A 476 55.99 -33.45 7.43
N PRO A 477 55.83 -34.76 7.08
CA PRO A 477 55.30 -35.36 5.83
C PRO A 477 54.29 -36.52 6.05
N ASN A 478 53.53 -36.85 4.99
CA ASN A 478 52.92 -38.15 4.62
C ASN A 478 52.03 -38.93 5.61
N LYS A 479 50.79 -39.23 5.16
CA LYS A 479 50.37 -40.59 4.78
C LYS A 479 49.04 -40.60 4.03
N TYR A 480 49.05 -41.27 2.88
CA TYR A 480 47.90 -41.66 2.08
C TYR A 480 47.02 -42.67 2.84
N SER A 481 45.70 -42.53 2.73
CA SER A 481 44.80 -43.67 2.54
C SER A 481 43.51 -43.22 1.87
N SER A 482 43.33 -43.71 0.65
CA SER A 482 42.11 -43.74 -0.15
C SER A 482 41.00 -44.53 0.54
N GLN A 483 39.76 -44.03 0.52
CA GLN A 483 38.58 -44.88 0.49
C GLN A 483 37.45 -44.19 -0.28
N THR A 484 36.97 -44.91 -1.27
CA THR A 484 35.96 -44.57 -2.27
C THR A 484 34.59 -45.07 -1.82
N VAL A 485 33.55 -44.32 -2.21
CA VAL A 485 32.16 -44.75 -2.49
C VAL A 485 31.23 -44.96 -1.29
N ASN A 486 30.19 -44.10 -1.17
CA ASN A 486 28.81 -44.54 -1.45
C ASN A 486 27.82 -43.36 -1.58
N THR A 487 27.32 -43.19 -2.79
CA THR A 487 26.15 -42.38 -3.15
C THR A 487 24.88 -43.12 -2.76
N GLN A 488 24.23 -42.72 -1.65
CA GLN A 488 22.82 -43.05 -1.37
C GLN A 488 22.28 -42.20 -0.20
N SER A 489 21.88 -40.94 -0.49
CA SER A 489 20.93 -40.20 0.38
C SER A 489 20.27 -38.99 -0.31
N PHE A 490 20.17 -38.99 -1.63
CA PHE A 490 19.41 -37.99 -2.39
C PHE A 490 18.00 -38.53 -2.64
N LEU A 491 17.09 -38.42 -1.66
CA LEU A 491 15.62 -38.54 -1.86
C LEU A 491 14.74 -38.21 -0.64
N GLN A 492 15.21 -37.41 0.35
CA GLN A 492 14.39 -37.05 1.52
C GLN A 492 14.28 -35.53 1.83
N GLN A 493 14.37 -34.67 0.82
CA GLN A 493 14.15 -33.21 0.98
C GLN A 493 13.10 -32.63 0.02
N LYS A 494 12.01 -33.37 -0.24
CA LYS A 494 10.84 -32.86 -0.96
C LYS A 494 9.55 -33.13 -0.18
N MET A 495 9.40 -32.64 1.05
CA MET A 495 8.08 -32.59 1.73
C MET A 495 8.10 -31.66 2.97
N SER A 496 8.34 -30.35 2.81
CA SER A 496 8.27 -29.40 3.94
C SER A 496 7.65 -28.02 3.65
N ILE A 497 6.99 -27.81 2.51
CA ILE A 497 6.31 -26.51 2.23
C ILE A 497 4.77 -26.64 2.25
N HIS A 498 4.24 -27.87 2.20
CA HIS A 498 2.78 -28.09 2.23
C HIS A 498 2.14 -28.15 3.63
N GLN A 499 2.91 -28.05 4.72
CA GLN A 499 2.36 -28.16 6.09
C GLN A 499 2.01 -26.82 6.75
N SER A 500 2.45 -25.68 6.22
CA SER A 500 2.15 -24.35 6.81
C SER A 500 0.76 -23.80 6.44
N LEU A 501 -0.03 -24.50 5.61
CA LEU A 501 -1.35 -24.06 5.15
C LEU A 501 -2.53 -24.94 5.63
N ASN A 502 -2.27 -26.05 6.33
CA ASN A 502 -3.32 -26.98 6.76
C ASN A 502 -3.72 -26.88 8.25
N HIS A 503 -3.04 -26.05 9.06
CA HIS A 503 -3.40 -25.88 10.48
C HIS A 503 -4.55 -24.87 10.76
N LEU A 504 -5.21 -24.32 9.73
CA LEU A 504 -6.33 -23.39 9.87
C LEU A 504 -7.68 -23.94 9.36
N LYS A 505 -7.81 -25.26 9.18
CA LYS A 505 -9.07 -25.91 8.79
C LYS A 505 -9.45 -27.02 9.78
N GLN A 506 -10.02 -26.63 10.91
CA GLN A 506 -10.82 -27.52 11.76
C GLN A 506 -12.12 -26.77 12.13
N PRO A 507 -13.30 -27.36 11.91
CA PRO A 507 -14.58 -26.73 12.26
C PRO A 507 -14.83 -26.84 13.76
N ILE A 508 -15.02 -25.71 14.45
CA ILE A 508 -15.51 -25.71 15.82
C ILE A 508 -17.02 -25.91 15.76
N THR A 509 -17.48 -27.04 16.30
CA THR A 509 -18.89 -27.36 16.50
C THR A 509 -19.48 -26.49 17.61
N ASN A 510 -20.55 -25.77 17.30
CA ASN A 510 -21.32 -24.96 18.25
C ASN A 510 -21.99 -25.84 19.32
N SER A 511 -21.61 -25.63 20.60
CA SER A 511 -22.45 -25.99 21.74
C SER A 511 -23.21 -24.76 22.21
N LEU A 512 -24.54 -24.84 22.07
CA LEU A 512 -25.54 -23.87 22.51
C LEU A 512 -25.48 -23.63 24.03
N VAL A 513 -25.36 -22.37 24.44
CA VAL A 513 -25.82 -21.90 25.75
C VAL A 513 -26.51 -20.54 25.55
N THR A 514 -27.83 -20.54 25.73
CA THR A 514 -28.68 -19.34 25.83
C THR A 514 -28.50 -18.66 27.18
N PRO A 515 -28.56 -17.32 27.24
CA PRO A 515 -29.10 -16.66 28.42
C PRO A 515 -30.32 -15.80 28.08
N THR A 516 -31.29 -15.95 28.97
CA THR A 516 -32.61 -15.33 29.04
C THR A 516 -32.58 -13.85 29.41
N ASN A 517 -33.65 -13.19 29.00
CA ASN A 517 -34.04 -11.80 29.25
C ASN A 517 -34.06 -11.34 30.72
N ASN A 518 -34.07 -10.01 30.82
CA ASN A 518 -34.61 -9.14 31.88
C ASN A 518 -33.75 -8.95 33.14
N GLN A 519 -33.27 -7.73 33.35
CA GLN A 519 -33.82 -6.84 34.38
C GLN A 519 -33.31 -5.39 34.23
N SER A 520 -34.28 -4.49 34.22
CA SER A 520 -34.21 -3.04 34.47
C SER A 520 -33.63 -2.72 35.86
N PHE A 521 -33.06 -1.53 36.05
CA PHE A 521 -33.34 -0.56 37.15
C PHE A 521 -32.28 0.57 37.12
N GLN A 522 -32.69 1.77 36.70
CA GLN A 522 -32.83 3.00 37.49
C GLN A 522 -31.54 3.66 38.01
N LEU A 523 -31.33 4.87 37.46
CA LEU A 523 -30.50 5.94 38.00
C LEU A 523 -31.10 6.51 39.29
N SER A 524 -30.27 6.71 40.31
CA SER A 524 -30.49 7.74 41.32
C SER A 524 -29.16 8.28 41.83
N GLY A 525 -28.90 9.56 41.59
CA GLY A 525 -27.76 10.27 42.15
C GLY A 525 -28.01 10.81 43.55
N ARG A 526 -26.93 11.21 44.25
CA ARG A 526 -26.90 12.38 45.12
C ARG A 526 -25.46 12.79 45.48
N LYS A 527 -25.34 14.11 45.67
CA LYS A 527 -24.19 15.02 45.83
C LYS A 527 -23.42 14.87 47.16
N SER A 528 -22.12 15.21 47.17
CA SER A 528 -21.50 16.37 47.88
C SER A 528 -19.95 16.25 47.90
N ILE A 529 -19.22 17.11 47.18
CA ILE A 529 -18.37 18.24 47.66
C ILE A 529 -17.18 17.83 48.55
N ASP A 530 -15.95 17.94 48.00
CA ASP A 530 -14.86 18.70 48.62
C ASP A 530 -13.76 19.07 47.60
N GLN A 531 -13.25 20.30 47.72
CA GLN A 531 -12.33 20.97 46.79
C GLN A 531 -10.85 20.73 47.15
N LYS A 532 -9.97 20.55 46.14
CA LYS A 532 -8.77 21.40 45.84
C LYS A 532 -7.91 20.82 44.69
N PRO A 533 -7.04 21.65 44.06
CA PRO A 533 -6.90 21.72 42.61
C PRO A 533 -5.82 20.80 42.07
N ASN A 534 -6.01 20.22 40.89
CA ASN A 534 -4.91 19.65 40.13
C ASN A 534 -5.08 19.91 38.63
N ARG A 535 -4.06 20.60 38.09
CA ARG A 535 -3.62 20.71 36.70
C ARG A 535 -4.55 20.07 35.66
N GLN A 536 -5.30 20.90 34.96
CA GLN A 536 -5.83 20.54 33.64
C GLN A 536 -4.64 20.30 32.70
N THR A 537 -4.33 19.03 32.45
CA THR A 537 -3.78 18.63 31.16
C THR A 537 -4.95 18.63 30.19
N ASP A 538 -5.00 19.63 29.31
CA ASP A 538 -5.94 19.65 28.20
C ASP A 538 -5.66 18.46 27.29
N TYR A 539 -6.39 17.36 27.52
CA TYR A 539 -6.56 16.33 26.51
C TYR A 539 -7.38 16.96 25.40
N TYR A 540 -6.71 17.33 24.30
CA TYR A 540 -7.37 17.66 23.04
C TYR A 540 -8.10 16.42 22.54
N HIS A 541 -9.33 16.24 22.98
CA HIS A 541 -10.20 15.17 22.52
C HIS A 541 -10.63 15.47 21.07
N ARG A 542 -10.15 14.66 20.13
CA ARG A 542 -10.91 14.39 18.90
C ARG A 542 -12.29 13.83 19.30
N PRO A 543 -13.33 14.03 18.47
CA PRO A 543 -14.65 13.44 18.71
C PRO A 543 -14.53 11.95 19.04
N ASN A 544 -15.29 11.47 20.04
CA ASN A 544 -15.19 10.10 20.54
C ASN A 544 -15.43 9.07 19.41
N LEU A 545 -14.37 8.36 19.03
CA LEU A 545 -14.30 7.47 17.85
C LEU A 545 -15.07 6.15 18.01
N ASN A 546 -15.59 5.85 19.21
CA ASN A 546 -16.37 4.62 19.50
C ASN A 546 -17.70 4.51 18.72
N GLN A 547 -18.09 5.52 17.92
CA GLN A 547 -19.25 5.44 17.04
C GLN A 547 -18.93 4.90 15.63
N LEU A 548 -17.65 4.75 15.26
CA LEU A 548 -17.22 4.34 13.91
C LEU A 548 -16.98 2.83 13.75
N ASN A 549 -16.86 2.07 14.85
CA ASN A 549 -16.67 0.60 14.83
C ASN A 549 -17.96 -0.22 14.56
N LYS A 550 -19.06 0.44 14.15
CA LYS A 550 -20.25 -0.25 13.63
C LYS A 550 -20.26 -0.09 12.12
N PRO A 551 -20.58 -1.14 11.34
CA PRO A 551 -20.79 -0.98 9.91
C PRO A 551 -21.85 0.11 9.71
N ILE A 552 -21.46 1.24 9.13
CA ILE A 552 -22.36 2.37 8.88
C ILE A 552 -23.28 1.96 7.72
N TYR A 553 -24.37 1.28 8.06
CA TYR A 553 -25.54 1.19 7.19
C TYR A 553 -26.29 2.51 7.33
N TYR A 554 -26.01 3.47 6.45
CA TYR A 554 -26.82 4.67 6.36
C TYR A 554 -28.17 4.30 5.74
N VAL A 555 -29.22 4.29 6.57
CA VAL A 555 -30.62 4.34 6.12
C VAL A 555 -30.94 5.83 5.88
N PRO A 556 -31.52 6.22 4.74
CA PRO A 556 -31.79 7.62 4.47
C PRO A 556 -32.98 8.09 5.32
N ASN A 557 -32.70 8.81 6.40
CA ASN A 557 -33.74 9.58 7.07
C ASN A 557 -33.96 10.89 6.31
N THR A 558 -35.17 11.02 5.79
CA THR A 558 -35.82 12.24 5.34
C THR A 558 -35.70 13.34 6.40
N TYR A 559 -34.94 14.38 6.11
CA TYR A 559 -34.99 15.61 6.89
C TYR A 559 -36.15 16.48 6.41
N TYR A 560 -37.14 16.65 7.28
CA TYR A 560 -38.10 17.73 7.22
C TYR A 560 -37.38 19.06 7.48
N LEU A 561 -37.45 19.98 6.53
CA LEU A 561 -37.10 21.40 6.74
C LEU A 561 -38.17 22.04 7.65
N PRO A 562 -37.79 22.73 8.74
CA PRO A 562 -38.73 23.61 9.42
C PRO A 562 -38.91 24.89 8.59
N LYS A 563 -40.17 25.21 8.29
CA LYS A 563 -40.57 26.52 7.78
C LYS A 563 -40.23 27.61 8.80
N LYS A 564 -39.44 28.60 8.41
CA LYS A 564 -39.88 29.99 8.24
C LYS A 564 -38.83 30.80 7.51
#